data_AF-A0A8S9Y252-F1
#
_entry.id   AF-A0A8S9Y252-F1
#
_cell.length_a   1.000
_cell.length_b   1.000
_cell.length_c   1.000
_cell.angle_alpha   90.00
_cell.angle_beta   90.00
_cell.angle_gamma   90.00
#
_symmetry.space_group_name_H-M   'P 1'
#
loop_
_entity.id
_entity.type
_entity.pdbx_description
1 polymer ?
#
loop_
_entity_poly.entity_id
_entity_poly.type
_entity_poly.pdbx_seq_one_letter_code
_entity_poly.pdbx_strand_id
1 'polypeptide(L)'
;MVKQASDIRLLLQRRIQLWVDGDIDALIAEALTSDRKLGGRPRRGVKNKQTDSEAVNEGLVKMFHRLMSRGKVREASRWLMEGGTTTVLAPESEIDENGTTVLDELSAKHPSPTIPNPSQIQLMGGQELPPVLQVQVTNEHVEKVARKLHGGGGPSGTSSEQWVDSSFDMEGTVNV
;
A
#
# COMPACT_ATOMS: atom_id res chain seq x y z
N MET A 1 7.94 5.37 -24.16
CA MET A 1 7.41 4.81 -22.89
C MET A 1 7.56 5.94 -21.89
N VAL A 2 6.45 6.43 -21.33
CA VAL A 2 6.49 7.54 -20.37
C VAL A 2 7.19 7.06 -19.12
N LYS A 3 8.37 7.61 -18.83
CA LYS A 3 9.14 7.28 -17.63
C LYS A 3 9.25 8.48 -16.70
N GLN A 4 9.20 9.69 -17.25
CA GLN A 4 9.30 10.94 -16.50
C GLN A 4 8.13 11.89 -16.79
N ALA A 5 7.95 12.89 -15.95
CA ALA A 5 6.86 13.87 -16.09
C ALA A 5 6.98 14.71 -17.39
N SER A 6 8.20 14.92 -17.89
CA SER A 6 8.48 15.57 -19.19
C SER A 6 7.91 14.78 -20.37
N ASP A 7 8.00 13.44 -20.33
CA ASP A 7 7.46 12.56 -21.36
C ASP A 7 5.93 12.64 -21.46
N ILE A 8 5.25 12.91 -20.32
CA ILE A 8 3.79 13.09 -20.28
C ILE A 8 3.39 14.30 -21.12
N ARG A 9 4.10 15.42 -20.95
CA ARG A 9 3.82 16.66 -21.71
C ARG A 9 4.06 16.46 -23.20
N LEU A 10 5.17 15.82 -23.57
CA LEU A 10 5.50 15.52 -24.97
C LEU A 10 4.45 14.61 -25.61
N LEU A 11 3.98 13.60 -24.88
CA LEU A 11 2.94 12.67 -25.33
C LEU A 11 1.59 13.38 -25.51
N LEU A 12 1.18 14.21 -24.55
CA LEU A 12 -0.06 14.99 -24.66
C LEU A 12 -0.01 15.95 -25.85
N GLN A 13 1.10 16.66 -26.04
CA GLN A 13 1.28 17.57 -27.16
C GLN A 13 1.18 16.84 -28.50
N ARG A 14 1.79 15.66 -28.65
CA ARG A 14 1.65 14.82 -29.85
C ARG A 14 0.20 14.37 -30.09
N ARG A 15 -0.52 13.96 -29.04
CA ARG A 15 -1.93 13.52 -29.17
C ARG A 15 -2.85 14.66 -29.59
N ILE A 16 -2.63 15.86 -29.04
CA ILE A 16 -3.35 17.07 -29.43
C ILE A 16 -3.10 17.37 -30.91
N GLN A 17 -1.84 17.24 -31.38
CA GLN A 17 -1.53 17.46 -32.79
C GLN A 17 -2.23 16.44 -33.69
N LEU A 18 -2.18 15.14 -33.38
CA LEU A 18 -2.88 14.10 -34.15
C LEU A 18 -4.41 14.31 -34.16
N TRP A 19 -4.97 14.83 -33.07
CA TRP A 19 -6.39 15.18 -33.00
C TRP A 19 -6.74 16.37 -33.90
N VAL A 20 -5.90 17.41 -33.90
CA VAL A 20 -6.06 18.59 -34.77
C VAL A 20 -5.91 18.22 -36.24
N ASP A 21 -4.99 17.33 -36.56
CA ASP A 21 -4.74 16.84 -37.91
C ASP A 21 -5.82 15.84 -38.40
N GLY A 22 -6.78 15.47 -37.52
CA GLY A 22 -7.90 14.60 -37.84
C GLY A 22 -7.55 13.11 -37.93
N ASP A 23 -6.34 12.73 -37.49
CA ASP A 23 -5.78 11.40 -37.67
C ASP A 23 -6.18 10.47 -36.51
N ILE A 24 -7.49 10.19 -36.43
CA ILE A 24 -8.12 9.46 -35.32
C ILE A 24 -7.63 8.00 -35.28
N ASP A 25 -7.36 7.39 -36.42
CA ASP A 25 -6.90 6.00 -36.51
C ASP A 25 -5.54 5.80 -35.81
N ALA A 26 -4.64 6.78 -35.94
CA ALA A 26 -3.35 6.77 -35.26
C ALA A 26 -3.49 6.85 -33.73
N LEU A 27 -4.46 7.62 -33.24
CA LEU A 27 -4.79 7.72 -31.81
C LEU A 27 -5.39 6.40 -31.28
N ILE A 28 -6.28 5.77 -32.04
CA ILE A 28 -6.88 4.47 -31.68
C ILE A 28 -5.80 3.39 -31.63
N ALA A 29 -4.92 3.32 -32.63
CA ALA A 29 -3.82 2.34 -32.67
C ALA A 29 -2.83 2.53 -31.51
N GLU A 30 -2.54 3.78 -31.12
CA GLU A 30 -1.72 4.09 -29.95
C GLU A 30 -2.41 3.64 -28.65
N ALA A 31 -3.71 3.88 -28.51
CA ALA A 31 -4.49 3.49 -27.34
C ALA A 31 -4.50 1.96 -27.18
N LEU A 32 -4.79 1.22 -28.26
CA LEU A 32 -4.76 -0.25 -28.27
C LEU A 32 -3.36 -0.81 -27.95
N THR A 33 -2.32 -0.17 -28.47
CA THR A 33 -0.93 -0.57 -28.19
C THR A 33 -0.56 -0.30 -26.73
N SER A 34 -1.05 0.79 -26.16
CA SER A 34 -0.83 1.15 -24.75
C SER A 34 -1.59 0.22 -23.82
N ASP A 35 -2.84 -0.09 -24.14
CA ASP A 35 -3.69 -1.01 -23.37
C ASP A 35 -3.12 -2.43 -23.37
N ARG A 36 -2.64 -2.94 -24.51
CA ARG A 36 -1.93 -4.23 -24.59
C ARG A 36 -0.67 -4.27 -23.70
N LYS A 37 0.03 -3.15 -23.55
CA LYS A 37 1.22 -3.05 -22.68
C LYS A 37 0.84 -2.95 -21.20
N LEU A 38 -0.35 -2.45 -20.88
CA LEU A 38 -0.90 -2.43 -19.52
C LEU A 38 -1.53 -3.78 -19.14
N GLY A 39 -2.11 -4.50 -20.10
CA GLY A 39 -2.79 -5.79 -19.94
C GLY A 39 -1.89 -6.99 -19.62
N GLY A 40 -0.57 -6.80 -19.58
CA GLY A 40 0.40 -7.85 -19.22
C GLY A 40 0.71 -7.95 -17.72
N ARG A 41 0.19 -7.06 -16.87
CA ARG A 41 0.25 -7.27 -15.43
C ARG A 41 -0.96 -8.12 -15.04
N PRO A 42 -0.78 -9.33 -14.48
CA PRO A 42 -1.91 -10.00 -13.85
C PRO A 42 -2.50 -9.02 -12.85
N ARG A 43 -3.79 -8.69 -13.03
CA ARG A 43 -4.55 -7.94 -12.04
C ARG A 43 -4.31 -8.64 -10.71
N ARG A 44 -3.60 -7.95 -9.81
CA ARG A 44 -3.37 -8.43 -8.45
C ARG A 44 -4.75 -8.38 -7.79
N GLY A 45 -5.45 -9.52 -7.81
CA GLY A 45 -6.83 -9.64 -7.31
C GLY A 45 -7.86 -9.85 -8.41
N VAL A 46 -7.90 -11.03 -9.00
CA VAL A 46 -9.05 -11.97 -8.97
C VAL A 46 -8.43 -13.33 -9.31
N LYS A 47 -7.96 -14.08 -8.30
CA LYS A 47 -7.61 -15.48 -8.54
C LYS A 47 -8.91 -16.25 -8.57
N ASN A 48 -9.36 -16.60 -9.78
CA ASN A 48 -10.21 -17.76 -9.96
C ASN A 48 -9.52 -18.93 -9.27
N LYS A 49 -10.25 -19.53 -8.33
CA LYS A 49 -9.93 -20.78 -7.66
C LYS A 49 -9.94 -21.85 -8.75
N GLN A 50 -8.89 -22.67 -8.83
CA GLN A 50 -8.59 -23.72 -9.85
C GLN A 50 -7.77 -23.15 -11.03
N THR A 51 -6.57 -23.62 -11.37
CA THR A 51 -6.05 -25.00 -11.43
C THR A 51 -4.53 -25.06 -11.13
N ASP A 52 -4.04 -26.25 -10.78
CA ASP A 52 -2.63 -26.68 -10.62
C ASP A 52 -1.89 -26.28 -9.34
N SER A 53 -2.17 -27.06 -8.28
CA SER A 53 -1.50 -27.03 -6.97
C SER A 53 0.05 -27.02 -7.08
N GLU A 54 0.63 -27.78 -8.00
CA GLU A 54 2.09 -27.90 -8.14
C GLU A 54 2.76 -26.66 -8.75
N ALA A 55 2.18 -26.06 -9.79
CA ALA A 55 2.72 -24.86 -10.43
C ALA A 55 2.62 -23.63 -9.51
N VAL A 56 1.55 -23.55 -8.72
CA VAL A 56 1.40 -22.52 -7.68
C VAL A 56 2.45 -22.70 -6.58
N ASN A 57 2.72 -23.94 -6.14
CA ASN A 57 3.75 -24.24 -5.14
C ASN A 57 5.17 -23.95 -5.63
N GLU A 58 5.49 -24.27 -6.89
CA GLU A 58 6.82 -24.00 -7.45
C GLU A 58 7.12 -22.48 -7.52
N GLY A 59 6.12 -21.68 -7.91
CA GLY A 59 6.22 -20.22 -7.89
C GLY A 59 6.43 -19.64 -6.49
N LEU A 60 5.76 -20.21 -5.48
CA LEU A 60 5.91 -19.82 -4.08
C LEU A 60 7.32 -20.12 -3.56
N VAL A 61 7.84 -21.31 -3.84
CA VAL A 61 9.20 -21.74 -3.42
C VAL A 61 10.28 -20.87 -4.08
N LYS A 62 10.17 -20.58 -5.37
CA LYS A 62 11.12 -19.70 -6.08
C LYS A 62 11.14 -18.29 -5.51
N MET A 63 9.97 -17.74 -5.17
CA MET A 63 9.87 -16.41 -4.57
C MET A 63 10.42 -16.39 -3.14
N PHE A 64 10.09 -17.39 -2.32
CA PHE A 64 10.62 -17.55 -0.98
C PHE A 64 12.15 -17.63 -0.99
N HIS A 65 12.72 -18.49 -1.84
CA HIS A 65 14.17 -18.61 -1.99
C HIS A 65 14.80 -17.28 -2.39
N ARG A 66 14.22 -16.57 -3.38
CA ARG A 66 14.70 -15.25 -3.80
C ARG A 66 14.68 -14.22 -2.66
N LEU A 67 13.66 -14.21 -1.82
CA LEU A 67 13.55 -13.29 -0.67
C LEU A 67 14.56 -13.63 0.42
N MET A 68 14.76 -14.92 0.71
CA MET A 68 15.76 -15.40 1.66
C MET A 68 17.19 -15.08 1.21
N SER A 69 17.52 -15.30 -0.07
CA SER A 69 18.84 -14.96 -0.63
C SER A 69 19.14 -13.45 -0.59
N ARG A 70 18.10 -12.61 -0.52
CA ARG A 70 18.23 -11.15 -0.39
C ARG A 70 18.25 -10.66 1.06
N GLY A 71 18.25 -11.57 2.04
CA GLY A 71 18.19 -11.23 3.47
C GLY A 71 16.84 -10.68 3.94
N LYS A 72 15.80 -10.71 3.08
CA LYS A 72 14.44 -10.22 3.41
C LYS A 72 13.63 -11.31 4.13
N VAL A 73 14.15 -11.81 5.25
CA VAL A 73 13.62 -12.98 5.99
C VAL A 73 12.17 -12.80 6.44
N ARG A 74 11.83 -11.61 6.95
CA ARG A 74 10.46 -11.28 7.38
C ARG A 74 9.46 -11.26 6.22
N GLU A 75 9.89 -10.79 5.06
CA GLU A 75 9.04 -10.78 3.86
C GLU A 75 8.88 -12.20 3.31
N ALA A 76 9.94 -13.02 3.36
CA ALA A 76 9.87 -14.42 2.97
C ALA A 76 8.92 -15.23 3.87
N SER A 77 9.02 -15.07 5.20
CA SER A 77 8.11 -15.75 6.13
C SER A 77 6.68 -15.27 5.98
N ARG A 78 6.47 -13.96 5.78
CA ARG A 78 5.14 -13.42 5.49
C ARG A 78 4.59 -13.95 4.17
N TRP A 79 5.40 -14.07 3.12
CA TRP A 79 4.98 -14.60 1.83
C TRP A 79 4.53 -16.06 1.91
N LEU A 80 5.19 -16.87 2.75
CA LEU A 80 4.78 -18.24 3.05
C LEU A 80 3.46 -18.28 3.85
N MET A 81 3.32 -17.35 4.81
CA MET A 81 2.13 -17.25 5.66
C MET A 81 0.94 -16.55 4.99
N GLU A 82 1.12 -15.72 3.96
CA GLU A 82 0.02 -15.01 3.27
C GLU A 82 -0.88 -15.95 2.44
N GLY A 83 -0.49 -17.22 2.28
CA GLY A 83 -1.37 -18.31 1.84
C GLY A 83 -2.22 -18.92 2.96
N GLY A 84 -1.83 -18.72 4.22
CA GLY A 84 -2.62 -19.01 5.41
C GLY A 84 -3.42 -17.78 5.79
N THR A 85 -4.67 -17.72 5.32
CA THR A 85 -5.78 -16.96 5.92
C THR A 85 -5.37 -15.92 6.97
N THR A 86 -4.85 -14.78 6.54
CA THR A 86 -5.08 -13.53 7.29
C THR A 86 -6.49 -13.06 6.99
N THR A 87 -7.45 -13.97 7.11
CA THR A 87 -8.85 -13.61 7.13
C THR A 87 -9.08 -13.15 8.55
N VAL A 88 -9.28 -11.84 8.71
CA VAL A 88 -10.02 -11.34 9.87
C VAL A 88 -11.23 -12.26 9.99
N LEU A 89 -11.29 -13.03 11.07
CA LEU A 89 -12.40 -13.92 11.33
C LEU A 89 -13.65 -13.03 11.45
N ALA A 90 -14.70 -13.36 10.69
CA ALA A 90 -15.94 -12.61 10.77
C ALA A 90 -16.54 -12.78 12.17
N PRO A 91 -17.29 -11.79 12.69
CA PRO A 91 -17.92 -11.90 14.01
C PRO A 91 -18.73 -13.19 14.19
N GLU A 92 -19.33 -13.69 13.11
CA GLU A 92 -20.16 -14.89 13.06
C GLU A 92 -19.38 -16.19 12.84
N SER A 93 -18.06 -16.12 12.61
CA SER A 93 -17.27 -17.34 12.42
C SER A 93 -17.10 -18.08 13.75
N GLU A 94 -17.28 -19.41 13.68
CA GLU A 94 -17.13 -20.31 14.80
C GLU A 94 -15.64 -20.57 15.08
N ILE A 95 -15.23 -20.43 16.34
CA ILE A 95 -13.84 -20.63 16.78
C ILE A 95 -13.66 -22.01 17.40
N ASP A 96 -14.65 -22.53 18.13
CA ASP A 96 -14.56 -23.84 18.80
C ASP A 96 -15.66 -24.82 18.35
N GLU A 97 -15.45 -26.11 18.64
CA GLU A 97 -16.40 -27.21 18.40
C GLU A 97 -17.74 -27.04 19.14
N ASN A 98 -17.81 -26.10 20.09
CA ASN A 98 -19.01 -25.74 20.84
C ASN A 98 -19.89 -24.70 20.11
N GLY A 99 -19.48 -24.23 18.92
CA GLY A 99 -20.20 -23.22 18.14
C GLY A 99 -20.06 -21.79 18.69
N THR A 100 -19.03 -21.52 19.52
CA THR A 100 -18.74 -20.17 20.02
C THR A 100 -18.26 -19.30 18.87
N THR A 101 -18.92 -18.16 18.68
CA THR A 101 -18.54 -17.21 17.65
C THR A 101 -17.41 -16.29 18.12
N VAL A 102 -16.68 -15.69 17.17
CA VAL A 102 -15.71 -14.62 17.46
C VAL A 102 -16.33 -13.50 18.29
N LEU A 103 -17.57 -13.12 17.99
CA LEU A 103 -18.26 -12.07 18.72
C LEU A 103 -18.47 -12.45 20.18
N ASP A 104 -18.89 -13.69 20.45
CA ASP A 104 -19.12 -14.18 21.81
C ASP A 104 -17.82 -14.17 22.62
N GLU A 105 -16.73 -14.70 22.05
CA GLU A 105 -15.44 -14.75 22.74
C GLU A 105 -14.87 -13.34 22.99
N LEU A 106 -14.98 -12.43 22.02
CA LEU A 106 -14.55 -11.04 22.18
C LEU A 106 -15.42 -10.32 23.22
N SER A 107 -16.73 -10.52 23.20
CA SER A 107 -17.64 -9.92 24.17
C SER A 107 -17.36 -10.39 25.60
N ALA A 108 -16.97 -11.65 25.78
CA ALA A 108 -16.59 -12.19 27.08
C ALA A 108 -15.25 -11.61 27.58
N LYS A 109 -14.31 -11.32 26.68
CA LYS A 109 -13.00 -10.71 27.02
C LYS A 109 -13.12 -9.23 27.37
N HIS A 110 -14.08 -8.52 26.78
CA HIS A 110 -14.23 -7.09 27.00
C HIS A 110 -15.16 -6.81 28.19
N PRO A 111 -14.71 -6.01 29.20
CA PRO A 111 -15.63 -5.56 30.24
C PRO A 111 -16.74 -4.72 29.63
N SER A 112 -17.90 -4.69 30.29
CA SER A 112 -19.01 -3.85 29.85
C SER A 112 -18.55 -2.39 29.73
N PRO A 113 -19.01 -1.67 28.69
CA PRO A 113 -18.64 -0.27 28.50
C PRO A 113 -18.96 0.52 29.77
N THR A 114 -17.92 0.97 30.46
CA THR A 114 -18.08 1.80 31.65
C THR A 114 -18.34 3.23 31.18
N ILE A 115 -19.49 3.80 31.55
CA ILE A 115 -19.77 5.21 31.29
C ILE A 115 -18.71 6.02 32.06
N PRO A 116 -17.87 6.81 31.38
CA PRO A 116 -16.84 7.56 32.07
C PRO A 116 -17.50 8.61 32.96
N ASN A 117 -17.06 8.68 34.22
CA ASN A 117 -17.57 9.69 35.13
C ASN A 117 -17.07 11.07 34.67
N PRO A 118 -17.94 12.03 34.35
CA PRO A 118 -17.52 13.35 33.88
C PRO A 118 -16.60 14.06 34.87
N SER A 119 -16.74 13.77 36.17
CA SER A 119 -15.87 14.30 37.23
C SER A 119 -14.43 13.76 37.19
N GLN A 120 -14.19 12.62 36.51
CA GLN A 120 -12.84 12.06 36.28
C GLN A 120 -12.18 12.61 35.01
N ILE A 121 -12.98 13.14 34.06
CA ILE A 121 -12.48 13.79 32.84
C ILE A 121 -12.17 15.27 33.12
N GLN A 122 -12.85 15.85 34.11
CA GLN A 122 -12.52 17.18 34.59
C GLN A 122 -11.13 17.17 35.22
N LEU A 123 -10.27 18.02 34.70
CA LEU A 123 -9.02 18.40 35.35
C LEU A 123 -9.37 18.77 36.80
N MET A 124 -8.69 18.15 37.77
CA MET A 124 -8.89 18.47 39.19
C MET A 124 -8.83 19.99 39.33
N GLY A 125 -9.94 20.59 39.79
CA GLY A 125 -10.14 22.04 39.69
C GLY A 125 -8.91 22.82 40.17
N GLY A 126 -8.33 23.63 39.28
CA GLY A 126 -7.14 24.44 39.59
C GLY A 126 -5.82 23.90 39.04
N GLN A 127 -5.78 22.75 38.37
CA GLN A 127 -4.59 22.38 37.59
C GLN A 127 -4.50 23.26 36.33
N GLU A 128 -3.36 23.88 36.09
CA GLU A 128 -3.08 24.55 34.82
C GLU A 128 -2.66 23.48 33.80
N LEU A 129 -3.27 23.48 32.61
CA LEU A 129 -2.86 22.59 31.53
C LEU A 129 -1.42 22.95 31.12
N PRO A 130 -0.55 21.96 30.89
CA PRO A 130 0.75 22.23 30.28
C PRO A 130 0.54 23.03 28.99
N PRO A 131 1.34 24.07 28.73
CA PRO A 131 1.21 24.84 27.51
C PRO A 131 1.37 23.91 26.31
N VAL A 132 0.40 23.94 25.39
CA VAL A 132 0.45 23.17 24.16
C VAL A 132 1.55 23.76 23.29
N LEU A 133 2.71 23.09 23.26
CA LEU A 133 3.81 23.47 22.39
C LEU A 133 3.39 23.19 20.94
N GLN A 134 3.50 24.21 20.09
CA GLN A 134 3.26 24.04 18.67
C GLN A 134 4.32 23.09 18.10
N VAL A 135 3.89 21.91 17.66
CA VAL A 135 4.78 20.94 17.01
C VAL A 135 5.12 21.47 15.63
N GLN A 136 6.38 21.84 15.41
CA GLN A 136 6.88 22.22 14.11
C GLN A 136 7.35 20.98 13.34
N VAL A 137 6.62 20.62 12.30
CA VAL A 137 7.02 19.56 11.36
C VAL A 137 7.75 20.22 10.20
N THR A 138 9.07 20.04 10.13
CA THR A 138 9.89 20.54 9.03
C THR A 138 10.03 19.49 7.92
N ASN A 139 10.48 19.91 6.74
CA ASN A 139 10.74 19.00 5.61
C ASN A 139 11.72 17.87 5.98
N GLU A 140 12.73 18.15 6.81
CA GLU A 140 13.68 17.14 7.28
C GLU A 140 13.01 16.02 8.09
N HIS A 141 11.99 16.36 8.89
CA HIS A 141 11.22 15.36 9.65
C HIS A 141 10.44 14.45 8.69
N VAL A 142 9.80 15.04 7.67
CA VAL A 142 9.05 14.32 6.65
C VAL A 142 9.98 13.40 5.87
N GLU A 143 11.14 13.90 5.43
CA GLU A 143 12.13 13.14 4.68
C GLU A 143 12.70 11.98 5.50
N LYS A 144 13.09 12.23 6.76
CA LYS A 144 13.62 11.20 7.66
C LYS A 144 12.63 10.07 7.89
N VAL A 145 11.34 10.38 8.02
CA VAL A 145 10.28 9.38 8.15
C VAL A 145 10.05 8.67 6.82
N ALA A 146 9.94 9.42 5.72
CA ALA A 146 9.71 8.87 4.37
C ALA A 146 10.79 7.86 3.97
N ARG A 147 12.07 8.13 4.25
CA ARG A 147 13.20 7.22 4.02
C ARG A 147 13.13 5.93 4.83
N LYS A 148 12.38 5.91 5.94
CA LYS A 148 12.25 4.74 6.82
C LYS A 148 10.93 3.98 6.62
N LEU A 149 9.98 4.53 5.86
CA LEU A 149 8.71 3.85 5.58
C LEU A 149 8.94 2.57 4.78
N HIS A 150 8.57 1.43 5.33
CA HIS A 150 8.56 0.15 4.62
C HIS A 150 7.13 -0.32 4.44
N GLY A 151 6.78 -0.68 3.20
CA GLY A 151 5.47 -1.22 2.86
C GLY A 151 4.44 -0.15 2.44
N GLY A 152 3.68 -0.48 1.41
CA GLY A 152 2.62 0.35 0.84
C GLY A 152 1.31 0.25 1.60
N GLY A 153 1.32 0.42 2.92
CA GLY A 153 0.11 0.40 3.75
C GLY A 153 -0.68 1.70 3.75
N GLY A 154 -0.11 2.78 3.21
CA GLY A 154 -0.82 4.05 3.00
C GLY A 154 -1.60 4.07 1.68
N PRO A 155 -2.53 5.02 1.49
CA PRO A 155 -3.40 5.08 0.30
C PRO A 155 -2.66 5.19 -1.04
N SER A 156 -1.37 5.60 -1.03
CA SER A 156 -0.51 5.65 -2.22
C SER A 156 0.28 4.36 -2.50
N GLY A 157 0.36 3.43 -1.54
CA GLY A 157 1.06 2.15 -1.73
C GLY A 157 2.58 2.22 -1.94
N THR A 158 3.20 3.38 -1.70
CA THR A 158 4.62 3.64 -2.00
C THR A 158 5.54 3.26 -0.84
N SER A 159 6.72 2.73 -1.14
CA SER A 159 7.76 2.34 -0.16
C SER A 159 8.91 3.36 -0.17
N SER A 160 9.66 3.50 0.93
CA SER A 160 10.85 4.36 1.03
C SER A 160 11.82 4.22 -0.14
N GLU A 161 12.05 3.00 -0.64
CA GLU A 161 12.89 2.73 -1.82
C GLU A 161 12.47 3.58 -3.04
N GLN A 162 11.15 3.80 -3.24
CA GLN A 162 10.62 4.59 -4.37
C GLN A 162 10.80 6.10 -4.16
N TRP A 163 10.84 6.56 -2.92
CA TRP A 163 11.04 7.98 -2.56
C TRP A 163 12.51 8.38 -2.64
N VAL A 164 13.42 7.46 -2.27
CA VAL A 164 14.87 7.68 -2.40
C VAL A 164 15.28 7.77 -3.86
N ASP A 165 14.74 6.90 -4.71
CA ASP A 165 15.01 6.89 -6.16
C ASP A 165 14.51 8.17 -6.85
N SER A 166 13.30 8.63 -6.49
CA SER A 166 12.72 9.86 -7.05
C SER A 166 13.33 11.17 -6.51
N SER A 167 13.94 11.15 -5.32
CA SER A 167 14.63 12.33 -4.78
C SER A 167 16.01 12.55 -5.41
N PHE A 168 16.69 11.47 -5.84
CA PHE A 168 18.01 11.56 -6.49
C PHE A 168 17.93 12.23 -7.88
N ASP A 169 16.77 12.12 -8.56
CA ASP A 169 16.53 12.75 -9.87
C ASP A 169 16.31 14.27 -9.81
N MET A 170 16.11 14.87 -8.62
CA MET A 170 15.79 16.30 -8.46
C MET A 170 17.00 17.19 -8.15
N GLU A 171 18.17 16.64 -7.80
CA GLU A 171 19.39 17.41 -7.50
C GLU A 171 20.27 17.66 -8.74
N GLY A 172 19.90 17.16 -9.92
CA GLY A 172 20.72 17.20 -11.13
C GLY A 172 20.62 18.44 -12.01
N THR A 173 19.84 19.47 -11.66
CA THR A 173 19.69 20.67 -12.52
C THR A 173 19.66 21.98 -11.72
N VAL A 174 20.82 22.33 -11.17
CA VAL A 174 21.19 23.75 -11.01
C VAL A 174 22.63 23.91 -11.48
N ASN A 175 22.80 24.32 -12.74
CA ASN A 175 23.97 25.06 -13.17
C ASN A 175 23.47 26.31 -13.87
N VAL A 176 24.09 27.42 -13.49
CA VAL A 176 23.84 28.82 -13.87
C VAL A 176 23.71 29.01 -15.38
#